data_AF-F3AYW9-F1
#
_entry.id   AF-F3AYW9-F1
#
_cell.length_a   1.000
_cell.length_b   1.000
_cell.length_c   1.000
_cell.angle_alpha   90.00
_cell.angle_beta   90.00
_cell.angle_gamma   90.00
#
_symmetry.space_group_name_H-M   'P 1'
#
loop_
_entity.id
_entity.type
_entity.pdbx_description
1 polymer ?
#
loop_
_entity_poly.entity_id
_entity_poly.type
_entity_poly.pdbx_seq_one_letter_code
_entity_poly.pdbx_strand_id
1 'polypeptide(L)'
;RECFDVYGDKMSFEWEPTVDEGHTIFTGIDDFTKFTAPDTAELLPKEIQKYTLRSAIKDPNQPSFIQGSGHGGSHPHLCNEFVNAIVEGRQPYMDAVRSANYTAAGICAQESADHGGAEVEIPDFAEEF
;
A
#
# COMPACT_ATOMS: atom_id res chain seq x y z
N ARG A 1 -0.55 7.50 -9.33
CA ARG A 1 -1.06 6.12 -9.45
C ARG A 1 -0.02 5.26 -8.77
N GLU A 2 -0.43 4.47 -7.79
CA GLU A 2 0.46 3.47 -7.18
C GLU A 2 0.35 2.21 -8.02
N CYS A 3 1.48 1.59 -8.31
CA CYS A 3 1.57 0.34 -9.04
C CYS A 3 2.86 -0.36 -8.62
N PHE A 4 2.88 -1.68 -8.72
CA PHE A 4 4.07 -2.48 -8.51
C PHE A 4 3.97 -3.72 -9.38
N ASP A 5 5.13 -4.21 -9.80
CA ASP A 5 5.28 -5.45 -10.53
C ASP A 5 6.17 -6.37 -9.71
N VAL A 6 5.86 -7.67 -9.70
CA VAL A 6 6.63 -8.68 -8.99
C VAL A 6 7.04 -9.75 -9.99
N TYR A 7 8.35 -9.92 -10.16
CA TYR A 7 8.92 -10.90 -11.07
C TYR A 7 9.50 -12.08 -10.28
N GLY A 8 9.04 -13.28 -10.62
CA GLY A 8 9.46 -14.54 -10.00
C GLY A 8 9.84 -15.60 -11.02
N ASP A 9 10.55 -16.63 -10.56
CA ASP A 9 11.03 -17.75 -11.39
C ASP A 9 9.89 -18.67 -11.88
N LYS A 10 8.79 -18.75 -11.13
CA LYS A 10 7.61 -19.58 -11.44
C LYS A 10 6.39 -18.79 -11.87
N MET A 11 6.26 -17.56 -11.38
CA MET A 11 5.09 -16.72 -11.60
C MET A 11 5.48 -15.25 -11.45
N SER A 12 4.86 -14.39 -12.25
CA SER A 12 5.01 -12.94 -12.15
C SER A 12 3.64 -12.26 -12.11
N PHE A 13 3.56 -11.14 -11.41
CA PHE A 13 2.39 -10.27 -11.36
C PHE A 13 2.77 -8.92 -11.96
N GLU A 14 1.94 -8.43 -12.88
CA GLU A 14 2.06 -7.07 -13.39
C GLU A 14 0.78 -6.28 -13.11
N TRP A 15 0.97 -5.07 -12.60
CA TRP A 15 -0.11 -4.12 -12.44
C TRP A 15 -0.67 -3.76 -13.82
N GLU A 16 -1.96 -3.44 -13.89
CA GLU A 16 -2.62 -3.16 -15.16
C GLU A 16 -2.00 -1.91 -15.83
N PRO A 17 -1.48 -1.97 -17.07
CA PRO A 17 -0.83 -0.81 -17.69
C PRO A 17 -1.81 0.32 -17.94
N THR A 18 -3.01 -0.03 -18.45
CA THR A 18 -4.14 0.89 -18.60
C THR A 18 -5.17 0.61 -17.51
N VAL A 19 -5.80 1.66 -17.00
CA VAL A 19 -6.85 1.56 -15.97
C VAL A 19 -8.03 0.75 -16.50
N ASP A 20 -8.56 -0.14 -15.65
CA ASP A 20 -9.72 -1.00 -15.90
C ASP A 20 -9.47 -2.13 -16.94
N GLU A 21 -8.21 -2.43 -17.30
CA GLU A 21 -7.84 -3.58 -18.15
C GLU A 21 -7.57 -4.88 -17.37
N GLY A 22 -7.49 -4.79 -16.03
CA GLY A 22 -7.17 -5.91 -15.16
C GLY A 22 -5.68 -6.23 -15.12
N HIS A 23 -5.22 -6.66 -13.94
CA HIS A 23 -3.84 -7.07 -13.69
C HIS A 23 -3.52 -8.34 -14.46
N THR A 24 -2.23 -8.62 -14.62
CA THR A 24 -1.77 -9.79 -15.37
C THR A 24 -0.98 -10.70 -14.45
N ILE A 25 -1.30 -12.00 -14.47
CA ILE A 25 -0.50 -13.04 -13.82
C ILE A 25 0.12 -13.89 -14.93
N PHE A 26 1.45 -13.95 -14.96
CA PHE A 26 2.22 -14.77 -15.88
C PHE A 26 2.64 -16.07 -15.20
N THR A 27 2.48 -17.20 -15.89
CA THR A 27 2.92 -18.54 -15.44
C THR A 27 3.94 -19.17 -16.40
N GLY A 28 4.36 -18.42 -17.41
CA GLY A 28 5.33 -18.79 -18.44
C GLY A 28 5.70 -17.57 -19.27
N ILE A 29 6.47 -17.77 -20.35
CA ILE A 29 6.86 -16.67 -21.25
C ILE A 29 5.64 -16.10 -21.98
N ASP A 30 4.81 -16.98 -22.54
CA ASP A 30 3.61 -16.61 -23.32
C ASP A 30 2.30 -16.95 -22.59
N ASP A 31 2.38 -17.60 -21.42
CA ASP A 31 1.23 -18.02 -20.63
C ASP A 31 0.87 -16.97 -19.58
N PHE A 32 -0.30 -16.35 -19.72
CA PHE A 32 -0.82 -15.38 -18.77
C PHE A 32 -2.34 -15.46 -18.60
N THR A 33 -2.82 -14.91 -17.48
CA THR A 33 -4.24 -14.69 -17.24
C THR A 33 -4.49 -13.28 -16.76
N LYS A 34 -5.66 -12.73 -17.10
CA LYS A 34 -6.15 -11.47 -16.53
C LYS A 34 -6.77 -11.73 -15.16
N PHE A 35 -6.43 -10.87 -14.21
CA PHE A 35 -6.85 -10.95 -12.83
C PHE A 35 -7.43 -9.60 -12.39
N THR A 36 -8.67 -9.62 -11.93
CA THR A 36 -9.26 -8.48 -11.22
C THR A 36 -9.06 -8.71 -9.73
N ALA A 37 -8.27 -7.86 -9.09
CA ALA A 37 -8.10 -7.92 -7.65
C ALA A 37 -9.45 -7.68 -6.96
N PRO A 38 -9.88 -8.56 -6.03
CA PRO A 38 -11.09 -8.31 -5.26
C PRO A 38 -10.87 -7.10 -4.34
N ASP A 39 -11.92 -6.29 -4.17
CA ASP A 39 -11.96 -5.30 -3.09
C ASP A 39 -12.09 -6.03 -1.74
N THR A 40 -11.63 -5.39 -0.68
CA THR A 40 -11.64 -5.93 0.70
C THR A 40 -12.48 -5.08 1.64
N ALA A 41 -13.37 -4.23 1.12
CA ALA A 41 -14.22 -3.35 1.91
C ALA A 41 -14.99 -4.07 3.03
N GLU A 42 -15.37 -5.33 2.82
CA GLU A 42 -16.08 -6.16 3.80
C GLU A 42 -15.29 -6.44 5.08
N LEU A 43 -13.95 -6.26 5.06
CA LEU A 43 -13.10 -6.35 6.25
C LEU A 43 -13.27 -5.14 7.18
N LEU A 44 -13.96 -4.09 6.74
CA LEU A 44 -14.17 -2.86 7.50
C LEU A 44 -15.58 -2.78 8.10
N PRO A 45 -15.75 -2.00 9.19
CA PRO A 45 -17.06 -1.59 9.65
C PRO A 45 -17.91 -1.00 8.53
N LYS A 46 -19.20 -1.38 8.51
CA LYS A 46 -20.15 -1.06 7.43
C LYS A 46 -20.19 0.44 7.08
N GLU A 47 -20.02 1.28 8.08
CA GLU A 47 -20.09 2.74 8.01
C GLU A 47 -18.98 3.35 7.14
N ILE A 48 -17.82 2.69 7.05
CA ILE A 48 -16.64 3.20 6.37
C ILE A 48 -16.31 2.48 5.06
N GLN A 49 -16.96 1.36 4.75
CA GLN A 49 -16.72 0.58 3.51
C GLN A 49 -16.84 1.43 2.25
N LYS A 50 -17.83 2.32 2.18
CA LYS A 50 -18.06 3.21 1.02
C LYS A 50 -16.86 4.09 0.64
N TYR A 51 -15.92 4.31 1.55
CA TYR A 51 -14.76 5.15 1.31
C TYR A 51 -13.63 4.41 0.56
N THR A 52 -13.66 3.07 0.49
CA THR A 52 -12.71 2.27 -0.30
C THR A 52 -13.06 2.28 -1.79
N LEU A 53 -14.33 2.50 -2.12
CA LEU A 53 -14.88 2.35 -3.46
C LEU A 53 -14.69 3.60 -4.34
N ARG A 54 -14.35 3.37 -5.61
CA ARG A 54 -14.11 4.43 -6.60
C ARG A 54 -15.42 5.14 -6.93
N SER A 55 -15.42 6.47 -6.94
CA SER A 55 -16.59 7.31 -7.29
C SER A 55 -17.82 7.13 -6.39
N ALA A 56 -17.66 6.55 -5.19
CA ALA A 56 -18.76 6.32 -4.26
C ALA A 56 -19.14 7.57 -3.45
N ILE A 57 -18.25 8.57 -3.38
CA ILE A 57 -18.52 9.84 -2.72
C ILE A 57 -18.92 10.86 -3.79
N LYS A 58 -19.98 11.62 -3.52
CA LYS A 58 -20.46 12.71 -4.38
C LYS A 58 -20.54 13.99 -3.57
N ASP A 59 -19.51 14.82 -3.61
CA ASP A 59 -19.55 16.17 -3.09
C ASP A 59 -19.73 17.18 -4.25
N PRO A 60 -20.91 17.82 -4.36
CA PRO A 60 -21.18 18.79 -5.42
C PRO A 60 -20.28 20.03 -5.37
N ASN A 61 -19.61 20.30 -4.24
CA ASN A 61 -18.69 21.43 -4.10
C ASN A 61 -17.25 21.09 -4.53
N GLN A 62 -16.94 19.81 -4.77
CA GLN A 62 -15.60 19.36 -5.19
C GLN A 62 -15.67 18.39 -6.38
N PRO A 63 -16.21 18.81 -7.53
CA PRO A 63 -16.44 17.93 -8.68
C PRO A 63 -15.17 17.53 -9.43
N SER A 64 -14.01 18.12 -9.11
CA SER A 64 -12.77 17.98 -9.87
C SER A 64 -11.99 16.69 -9.60
N PHE A 65 -12.42 15.84 -8.68
CA PHE A 65 -11.72 14.61 -8.34
C PHE A 65 -12.70 13.42 -8.28
N ILE A 66 -12.22 12.24 -8.67
CA ILE A 66 -12.91 10.99 -8.34
C ILE A 66 -12.81 10.84 -6.82
N GLN A 67 -13.95 10.94 -6.14
CA GLN A 67 -14.00 10.91 -4.68
C GLN A 67 -14.31 9.50 -4.19
N GLY A 68 -13.52 9.03 -3.22
CA GLY A 68 -13.47 7.62 -2.82
C GLY A 68 -12.38 6.85 -3.56
N SER A 69 -11.87 5.78 -2.96
CA SER A 69 -10.76 4.96 -3.49
C SER A 69 -9.45 5.72 -3.73
N GLY A 70 -9.13 6.69 -2.88
CA GLY A 70 -7.79 7.25 -2.85
C GLY A 70 -6.77 6.12 -2.64
N HIS A 71 -5.80 5.99 -3.54
CA HIS A 71 -4.76 4.96 -3.48
C HIS A 71 -5.36 3.54 -3.45
N GLY A 72 -6.34 3.28 -4.31
CA GLY A 72 -7.03 1.99 -4.40
C GLY A 72 -7.97 1.69 -3.23
N GLY A 73 -8.21 2.66 -2.34
CA GLY A 73 -9.09 2.48 -1.18
C GLY A 73 -8.38 2.02 0.09
N SER A 74 -7.05 2.17 0.18
CA SER A 74 -6.25 1.75 1.33
C SER A 74 -6.49 2.57 2.61
N HIS A 75 -6.78 3.88 2.48
CA HIS A 75 -6.85 4.77 3.65
C HIS A 75 -7.85 4.36 4.74
N PRO A 76 -9.10 3.96 4.43
CA PRO A 76 -10.04 3.48 5.45
C PRO A 76 -9.51 2.27 6.23
N HIS A 77 -8.73 1.38 5.59
CA HIS A 77 -8.10 0.25 6.28
C HIS A 77 -7.04 0.71 7.27
N LEU A 78 -6.16 1.63 6.86
CA LEU A 78 -5.11 2.17 7.73
C LEU A 78 -5.70 2.90 8.94
N CYS A 79 -6.69 3.76 8.71
CA CYS A 79 -7.38 4.47 9.79
C CYS A 79 -8.11 3.53 10.75
N ASN A 80 -8.81 2.52 10.21
CA ASN A 80 -9.53 1.54 11.02
C ASN A 80 -8.58 0.71 11.88
N GLU A 81 -7.46 0.25 11.33
CA GLU A 81 -6.44 -0.48 12.09
C GLU A 81 -5.96 0.37 13.27
N PHE A 82 -5.50 1.60 12.99
CA PHE A 82 -4.88 2.45 14.00
C PHE A 82 -5.84 2.78 15.15
N VAL A 83 -7.09 3.12 14.84
CA VAL A 83 -8.11 3.40 15.85
C VAL A 83 -8.45 2.15 16.66
N ASN A 84 -8.61 0.99 16.03
CA ASN A 84 -8.90 -0.25 16.73
C ASN A 84 -7.75 -0.66 17.66
N ALA A 85 -6.49 -0.47 17.25
CA ALA A 85 -5.34 -0.75 18.10
C ALA A 85 -5.40 0.06 19.42
N ILE A 86 -5.77 1.34 19.35
CA ILE A 86 -5.96 2.19 20.53
C ILE A 86 -7.10 1.68 21.41
N VAL A 87 -8.26 1.38 20.82
CA VAL A 87 -9.45 0.91 21.56
C VAL A 87 -9.18 -0.42 22.27
N GLU A 88 -8.43 -1.32 21.62
CA GLU A 88 -8.09 -2.65 22.13
C GLU A 88 -6.88 -2.64 23.06
N GLY A 89 -6.17 -1.52 23.18
CA GLY A 89 -4.97 -1.41 24.03
C GLY A 89 -3.79 -2.24 23.52
N ARG A 90 -3.66 -2.39 22.20
CA ARG A 90 -2.55 -3.11 21.53
C ARG A 90 -1.73 -2.16 20.67
N GLN A 91 -0.53 -2.60 20.28
CA GLN A 91 0.24 -1.89 19.27
C GLN A 91 -0.47 -1.99 17.90
N PRO A 92 -0.48 -0.91 17.10
CA PRO A 92 -0.97 -0.96 15.73
C PRO A 92 -0.06 -1.83 14.88
N TYR A 93 -0.59 -2.34 13.76
CA TYR A 93 0.24 -3.08 12.80
C TYR A 93 1.41 -2.22 12.28
N MET A 94 1.24 -0.92 12.12
CA MET A 94 2.35 0.02 11.89
C MET A 94 2.76 0.66 13.21
N ASP A 95 3.49 -0.09 14.04
CA ASP A 95 4.08 0.39 15.29
C ASP A 95 5.32 1.28 15.05
N ALA A 96 5.89 1.80 16.14
CA ALA A 96 7.04 2.69 16.09
C ALA A 96 8.29 2.02 15.48
N VAL A 97 8.58 0.77 15.82
CA VAL A 97 9.77 0.04 15.35
C VAL A 97 9.66 -0.25 13.86
N ARG A 98 8.52 -0.77 13.40
CA ARG A 98 8.27 -1.03 11.98
C ARG A 98 8.31 0.25 11.16
N SER A 99 7.75 1.34 11.69
CA SER A 99 7.79 2.66 11.05
C SER A 99 9.22 3.21 10.95
N ALA A 100 10.02 3.06 12.01
CA ALA A 100 11.42 3.45 12.02
C ALA A 100 12.24 2.65 11.00
N ASN A 101 12.09 1.32 10.96
CA ASN A 101 12.76 0.46 10.00
C ASN A 101 12.49 0.87 8.54
N TYR A 102 11.24 1.18 8.19
CA TYR A 102 10.88 1.60 6.83
C TYR A 102 11.42 3.00 6.50
N THR A 103 11.39 3.91 7.47
CA THR A 103 11.83 5.30 7.28
C THR A 103 13.35 5.42 7.19
N ALA A 104 14.07 4.67 8.04
CA ALA A 104 15.53 4.72 8.14
C ALA A 104 16.21 4.33 6.83
N ALA A 105 15.68 3.35 6.09
CA ALA A 105 16.23 2.96 4.79
C ALA A 105 16.33 4.16 3.82
N GLY A 106 15.32 5.02 3.76
CA GLY A 106 15.34 6.21 2.92
C GLY A 106 16.32 7.27 3.41
N ILE A 107 16.46 7.44 4.72
CA ILE A 107 17.41 8.38 5.34
C ILE A 107 18.86 7.92 5.08
N CYS A 108 19.17 6.64 5.33
CA CYS A 108 20.48 6.06 5.06
C CYS A 108 20.83 6.10 3.56
N ALA A 109 19.84 5.92 2.67
CA ALA A 109 20.06 6.06 1.23
C ALA A 109 20.44 7.49 0.84
N GLN A 110 19.79 8.50 1.45
CA GLN A 110 20.16 9.90 1.24
C GLN A 110 21.58 10.18 1.75
N GLU A 111 21.91 9.70 2.96
CA GLU A 111 23.27 9.83 3.51
C GLU A 111 24.33 9.15 2.62
N SER A 112 24.03 7.96 2.09
CA SER A 112 24.89 7.26 1.15
C SER A 112 25.13 8.09 -0.11
N ALA A 113 24.07 8.67 -0.69
CA ALA A 113 24.16 9.52 -1.88
C ALA A 113 25.04 10.75 -1.65
N ASP A 114 24.91 11.41 -0.49
CA ASP A 114 25.71 12.58 -0.12
C ASP A 114 27.21 12.23 0.08
N HIS A 115 27.52 10.96 0.37
CA HIS A 115 28.88 10.43 0.49
C HIS A 115 29.34 9.62 -0.74
N GLY A 116 28.78 9.91 -1.92
CA GLY A 116 29.24 9.30 -3.16
C GLY A 116 28.89 7.82 -3.32
N GLY A 117 27.80 7.38 -2.69
CA GLY A 117 27.35 5.99 -2.71
C GLY A 117 28.08 5.09 -1.72
N ALA A 118 28.64 5.66 -0.63
CA ALA A 118 29.26 4.87 0.43
C ALA A 118 28.22 3.95 1.10
N GLU A 119 28.66 2.78 1.55
CA GLU A 119 27.80 1.88 2.33
C GLU A 119 27.42 2.56 3.66
N VAL A 120 26.13 2.53 4.00
CA VAL A 120 25.58 3.07 5.25
C VAL A 120 24.78 1.95 5.91
N GLU A 121 25.11 1.64 7.16
CA GLU A 121 24.39 0.66 7.95
C GLU A 121 23.05 1.23 8.41
N ILE A 122 21.96 0.49 8.15
CA ILE A 122 20.64 0.88 8.63
C ILE A 122 20.55 0.49 10.11
N PRO A 123 20.19 1.41 11.03
CA PRO A 123 20.08 1.09 12.45
C PRO A 123 19.05 -0.02 12.72
N ASP A 124 19.38 -0.91 13.67
CA ASP A 124 18.43 -1.89 14.19
C ASP A 124 17.63 -1.30 15.35
N PHE A 125 16.35 -1.03 15.11
CA PHE A 125 15.44 -0.46 16.11
C PHE A 125 14.78 -1.53 17.00
N ALA A 126 15.02 -2.82 16.76
CA ALA A 126 14.46 -3.88 17.59
C ALA A 126 15.19 -4.02 18.94
N GLU A 127 16.42 -3.53 19.06
CA GLU A 127 17.21 -3.60 20.30
C GLU A 127 16.83 -2.51 21.33
N GLU A 128 16.04 -1.51 20.94
CA GLU A 128 15.69 -0.36 21.78
C GLU A 128 14.31 -0.44 22.46
N PHE A 129 13.52 -1.51 22.22
CA PHE A 129 12.16 -1.69 22.73
C PHE A 129 11.89 -3.03 23.41
#